data_AF-A0A9P6CTW7-F1
#
_entry.id   AF-A0A9P6CTW7-F1
#
_cell.length_a   1.000
_cell.length_b   1.000
_cell.length_c   1.000
_cell.angle_alpha   90.00
_cell.angle_beta   90.00
_cell.angle_gamma   90.00
#
_symmetry.space_group_name_H-M   'P 1'
#
loop_
_entity.id
_entity.type
_entity.pdbx_description
1 polymer ?
#
loop_
_entity_poly.entity_id
_entity_poly.type
_entity_poly.pdbx_seq_one_letter_code
_entity_poly.pdbx_strand_id
1 'polypeptide(L)'
;GIHLLSATQAMLHRGIHQIKSVDIRTDTLASLDITRYRVKELRGKFPTDKEIWLSLRSKNIAKRARGFLWKTMHNGYRIGDKWSSIPNFEHRANCGLCGEEETMEHILHECQNSEAITIIWKLA
;
A
#
# COMPACT_ATOMS: atom_id res chain seq x y z
N GLY A 1 31.16 17.73 -12.72
CA GLY A 1 30.05 17.63 -13.68
C GLY A 1 30.31 16.47 -14.64
N ILE A 2 29.27 15.77 -15.09
CA ILE A 2 29.40 14.68 -16.07
C ILE A 2 29.44 15.28 -17.48
N HIS A 3 30.47 14.95 -18.25
CA HIS A 3 30.58 15.38 -19.65
C HIS A 3 29.65 14.51 -20.53
N LEU A 4 28.60 15.12 -21.10
CA LEU A 4 27.48 14.41 -21.73
C LEU A 4 27.90 13.53 -22.92
N LEU A 5 28.92 13.95 -23.68
CA LEU A 5 29.41 13.22 -24.86
C LEU A 5 30.12 11.90 -24.51
N SER A 6 30.63 11.76 -23.27
CA SER A 6 31.32 10.56 -22.79
C SER A 6 30.51 9.80 -21.74
N ALA A 7 29.28 10.23 -21.48
CA ALA A 7 28.44 9.65 -20.43
C ALA A 7 27.71 8.41 -20.94
N THR A 8 27.82 7.30 -20.22
CA THR A 8 26.99 6.12 -20.48
C THR A 8 25.64 6.25 -19.78
N GLN A 9 24.63 5.52 -20.26
CA GLN A 9 23.32 5.42 -19.57
C GLN A 9 23.49 5.04 -18.09
N ALA A 10 24.41 4.12 -17.78
CA ALA A 10 24.69 3.70 -16.40
C ALA A 10 25.29 4.82 -15.53
N MET A 11 26.10 5.71 -16.11
CA MET A 11 26.64 6.88 -15.40
C MET A 11 25.55 7.93 -15.16
N LEU A 12 24.75 8.23 -16.18
CA LEU A 12 23.64 9.17 -16.07
C LEU A 12 22.58 8.68 -15.07
N HIS A 13 22.21 7.40 -15.15
CA HIS A 13 21.24 6.79 -14.23
C HIS A 13 21.73 6.83 -12.77
N ARG A 14 23.01 6.54 -12.52
CA ARG A 14 23.61 6.69 -11.18
C ARG A 14 23.59 8.15 -10.71
N GLY A 15 23.92 9.09 -11.58
CA GLY A 15 23.86 10.52 -11.26
C GLY A 15 22.45 10.98 -10.89
N ILE A 16 21.43 10.57 -11.66
CA ILE A 16 20.02 10.84 -11.36
C ILE A 16 19.63 10.26 -10.01
N HIS A 17 20.02 9.01 -9.72
CA HIS A 17 19.73 8.38 -8.42
C HIS A 17 20.42 9.06 -7.23
N GLN A 18 21.61 9.65 -7.43
CA GLN A 18 22.32 10.39 -6.38
C GLN A 18 21.72 11.77 -6.13
N ILE A 19 21.18 12.42 -7.17
CA ILE A 19 20.55 13.74 -7.09
C ILE A 19 19.11 13.63 -6.57
N LYS A 20 18.41 12.55 -6.93
CA LYS A 20 17.02 12.36 -6.56
C LYS A 20 16.92 11.97 -5.09
N SER A 21 16.43 12.89 -4.25
CA SER A 21 15.96 12.55 -2.92
C SER A 21 14.84 11.53 -3.02
N VAL A 22 14.86 10.52 -2.15
CA VAL A 22 13.75 9.59 -2.05
C VAL A 22 12.57 10.34 -1.45
N ASP A 23 11.54 10.59 -2.25
CA ASP A 23 10.32 11.21 -1.76
C ASP A 23 9.74 10.37 -0.60
N ILE A 24 9.49 11.04 0.52
CA ILE A 24 8.85 10.41 1.67
C ILE A 24 7.41 10.09 1.26
N ARG A 25 7.10 8.79 1.19
CA ARG A 25 5.74 8.31 0.92
C ARG A 25 4.97 8.26 2.22
N THR A 26 4.32 9.36 2.57
CA THR A 26 3.53 9.54 3.80
C THR A 26 2.58 8.38 4.05
N ASP A 27 1.85 7.93 3.02
CA ASP A 27 0.88 6.84 3.15
C ASP A 27 1.55 5.50 3.50
N THR A 28 2.71 5.23 2.88
CA THR A 28 3.48 4.01 3.19
C THR A 28 3.99 4.05 4.62
N LEU A 29 4.45 5.22 5.10
CA LEU A 29 4.86 5.38 6.49
C LEU A 29 3.69 5.17 7.45
N ALA A 30 2.51 5.72 7.14
CA ALA A 30 1.30 5.52 7.93
C ALA A 30 0.94 4.03 8.02
N SER A 31 0.93 3.30 6.90
CA SER A 31 0.67 1.85 6.91
C SER A 31 1.72 1.06 7.71
N LEU A 32 2.99 1.45 7.64
CA LEU A 32 4.07 0.84 8.42
C LEU A 32 3.88 1.08 9.92
N ASP A 33 3.50 2.30 10.32
CA ASP A 33 3.24 2.63 11.72
C ASP A 33 2.01 1.90 12.25
N ILE A 34 0.89 1.92 11.52
CA ILE A 34 -0.31 1.14 11.89
C ILE A 34 0.07 -0.33 12.12
N THR A 35 0.75 -0.95 11.15
CA THR A 35 1.20 -2.34 11.26
C THR A 35 2.12 -2.56 12.46
N ARG A 36 3.08 -1.65 12.69
CA ARG A 36 4.02 -1.71 13.81
C ARG A 36 3.31 -1.69 15.16
N TYR A 37 2.34 -0.80 15.34
CA TYR A 37 1.56 -0.72 16.58
C TYR A 37 0.72 -1.98 16.78
N ARG A 38 0.03 -2.46 15.74
CA ARG A 38 -0.75 -3.71 15.80
C ARG A 38 0.10 -4.93 16.15
N VAL A 39 1.28 -5.07 15.55
CA VAL A 39 2.19 -6.17 15.88
C VAL A 39 2.70 -6.06 17.32
N LYS A 40 2.97 -4.86 17.83
CA LYS A 40 3.33 -4.66 19.23
C LYS A 40 2.20 -5.09 20.17
N GLU A 41 0.96 -4.74 19.89
CA GLU A 41 -0.20 -5.15 20.69
C GLU A 41 -0.26 -6.69 20.81
N LEU A 42 0.02 -7.41 19.73
CA LEU A 42 -0.04 -8.87 19.68
C LEU A 42 1.20 -9.58 20.24
N ARG A 43 2.39 -8.99 20.13
CA ARG A 43 3.68 -9.67 20.41
C ARG A 43 4.55 -8.97 21.46
N GLY A 44 4.13 -7.82 21.97
CA GLY A 44 4.85 -7.03 22.96
C GLY A 44 6.10 -6.30 22.44
N LYS A 45 6.43 -6.40 21.14
CA LYS A 45 7.62 -5.78 20.55
C LYS A 45 7.28 -5.08 19.23
N PHE A 46 7.91 -3.93 19.02
CA PHE A 46 7.81 -3.22 17.75
C PHE A 46 8.67 -3.89 16.68
N PRO A 47 8.10 -4.30 15.53
CA PRO A 47 8.90 -4.74 14.41
C PRO A 47 9.58 -3.55 13.70
N THR A 48 10.74 -3.83 13.13
CA THR A 48 11.42 -2.95 12.17
C THR A 48 10.69 -2.94 10.83
N ASP A 49 10.86 -1.89 10.02
CA ASP A 49 10.32 -1.86 8.64
C ASP A 49 10.78 -3.08 7.83
N LYS A 50 12.05 -3.47 8.01
CA LYS A 50 12.63 -4.63 7.33
C LYS A 50 11.88 -5.91 7.66
N GLU A 51 11.54 -6.14 8.93
CA GLU A 51 10.77 -7.31 9.35
C GLU A 51 9.35 -7.30 8.77
N ILE A 52 8.69 -6.14 8.78
CA ILE A 52 7.36 -5.98 8.17
C ILE A 52 7.45 -6.36 6.68
N TRP A 53 8.37 -5.76 5.92
CA TRP A 53 8.52 -6.02 4.49
C TRP A 53 8.92 -7.47 4.17
N LEU A 54 9.76 -8.09 4.99
CA LEU A 54 10.14 -9.49 4.84
C LEU A 54 8.93 -10.42 5.09
N SER A 55 8.08 -10.09 6.05
CA SER A 55 6.90 -10.90 6.37
C SER A 55 5.94 -11.02 5.17
N LEU A 56 5.74 -9.94 4.42
CA LEU A 56 4.91 -9.93 3.20
C LEU A 56 5.48 -10.79 2.07
N ARG A 57 6.77 -11.15 2.13
CA ARG A 57 7.45 -11.96 1.12
C ARG A 57 7.54 -13.44 1.47
N SER A 58 6.93 -13.86 2.58
CA SER A 58 6.94 -15.25 3.04
C SER A 58 6.51 -16.23 1.95
N LYS A 59 7.24 -17.34 1.83
CA LYS A 59 6.91 -18.42 0.87
C LYS A 59 5.59 -19.13 1.22
N ASN A 60 5.12 -18.97 2.45
CA ASN A 60 3.83 -19.52 2.91
C ASN A 60 2.63 -18.72 2.36
N ILE A 61 2.87 -17.55 1.76
CA ILE A 61 1.84 -16.72 1.15
C ILE A 61 1.89 -16.89 -0.37
N ALA A 62 0.74 -17.14 -0.99
CA ALA A 62 0.63 -17.24 -2.44
C ALA A 62 1.17 -15.98 -3.12
N LYS A 63 1.84 -16.13 -4.28
CA LYS A 63 2.50 -15.01 -4.98
C LYS A 63 1.54 -13.84 -5.27
N ARG A 64 0.28 -14.14 -5.63
CA ARG A 64 -0.77 -13.15 -5.87
C ARG A 64 -1.11 -12.36 -4.59
N ALA A 65 -1.29 -13.06 -3.47
CA ALA A 65 -1.55 -12.44 -2.18
C ALA A 65 -0.38 -11.56 -1.70
N ARG A 66 0.88 -11.97 -1.94
CA ARG A 66 2.05 -11.11 -1.65
C ARG A 66 2.02 -9.81 -2.43
N GLY A 67 1.67 -9.87 -3.72
CA GLY A 67 1.52 -8.68 -4.56
C GLY A 67 0.39 -7.77 -4.10
N PHE A 68 -0.73 -8.35 -3.66
CA PHE A 68 -1.84 -7.63 -3.06
C PHE A 68 -1.42 -6.89 -1.78
N LEU A 69 -0.87 -7.62 -0.80
CA LEU A 69 -0.41 -7.06 0.48
C LEU A 69 0.62 -5.95 0.29
N TRP A 70 1.57 -6.14 -0.63
CA TRP A 70 2.57 -5.13 -0.93
C TRP A 70 1.94 -3.85 -1.48
N LYS A 71 0.98 -3.97 -2.41
CA LYS A 71 0.26 -2.81 -2.95
C LYS A 71 -0.60 -2.14 -1.88
N THR A 72 -1.28 -2.90 -1.02
CA THR A 72 -2.06 -2.36 0.11
C THR A 72 -1.19 -1.55 1.05
N MET A 73 -0.04 -2.10 1.49
CA MET A 73 0.92 -1.39 2.36
C MET A 73 1.52 -0.12 1.77
N HIS A 74 1.46 0.02 0.44
CA HIS A 74 1.90 1.21 -0.27
C HIS A 74 0.78 2.19 -0.60
N ASN A 75 -0.46 1.92 -0.16
CA ASN A 75 -1.65 2.57 -0.67
C ASN A 75 -1.62 2.66 -2.21
N GLY A 76 -1.36 1.53 -2.87
CA GLY A 76 -1.09 1.48 -4.32
C GLY A 76 -2.35 1.33 -5.18
N TYR A 77 -3.49 1.02 -4.57
CA TYR A 77 -4.76 0.87 -5.27
C TYR A 77 -5.44 2.23 -5.45
N ARG A 78 -6.14 2.40 -6.58
CA ARG A 78 -6.91 3.61 -6.86
C ARG A 78 -8.33 3.41 -6.32
N ILE A 79 -8.54 3.88 -5.09
CA ILE A 79 -9.79 3.81 -4.32
C ILE A 79 -9.92 5.10 -3.50
N GLY A 80 -11.12 5.38 -2.98
CA GLY A 80 -11.36 6.53 -2.09
C GLY A 80 -11.04 7.87 -2.74
N ASP A 81 -10.44 8.76 -1.95
CA ASP A 81 -10.04 10.13 -2.33
C ASP A 81 -9.27 10.26 -3.66
N LYS A 82 -8.58 9.20 -4.10
CA LYS A 82 -7.90 9.20 -5.42
C LYS A 82 -8.86 9.35 -6.59
N TRP A 83 -10.14 9.02 -6.41
CA TRP A 83 -11.19 9.26 -7.40
C TRP A 83 -11.83 10.64 -7.27
N SER A 84 -11.85 11.23 -6.07
CA SER A 84 -12.44 12.55 -5.79
C SER A 84 -11.81 13.68 -6.60
N SER A 85 -10.53 13.56 -6.95
CA SER A 85 -9.80 14.55 -7.75
C SER A 85 -10.03 14.46 -9.26
N ILE A 86 -10.84 13.50 -9.74
CA ILE A 86 -11.02 13.24 -11.17
C ILE A 86 -12.44 13.61 -11.60
N PRO A 87 -12.59 14.62 -12.48
CA PRO A 87 -13.88 15.01 -13.02
C PRO A 87 -14.68 13.85 -13.62
N ASN A 88 -15.94 13.72 -13.22
CA ASN A 88 -16.92 12.71 -13.64
C ASN A 88 -16.68 11.28 -13.09
N PHE A 89 -15.68 11.08 -12.24
CA PHE A 89 -15.39 9.79 -11.62
C PHE A 89 -15.42 9.82 -10.09
N GLU A 90 -15.84 10.92 -9.49
CA GLU A 90 -15.90 11.16 -8.05
C GLU A 90 -16.80 10.15 -7.34
N HIS A 91 -17.85 9.67 -8.02
CA HIS A 91 -18.74 8.62 -7.51
C HIS A 91 -18.01 7.32 -7.14
N ARG A 92 -16.80 7.08 -7.66
CA ARG A 92 -15.97 5.90 -7.36
C ARG A 92 -15.12 6.06 -6.09
N ALA A 93 -15.14 7.25 -5.47
CA ALA A 93 -14.53 7.45 -4.17
C ALA A 93 -15.33 6.74 -3.07
N ASN A 94 -16.63 6.54 -3.28
CA ASN A 94 -17.52 5.93 -2.30
C ASN A 94 -17.91 4.52 -2.71
N CYS A 95 -18.16 3.68 -1.71
CA CYS A 95 -18.63 2.32 -1.88
C CYS A 95 -20.02 2.31 -2.54
N GLY A 96 -20.17 1.54 -3.62
CA GLY A 96 -21.46 1.40 -4.31
C GLY A 96 -22.52 0.63 -3.51
N LEU A 97 -22.17 0.01 -2.38
CA LEU A 97 -23.08 -0.81 -1.56
C LEU A 97 -23.69 -0.04 -0.39
N CYS A 98 -22.90 0.80 0.28
CA CYS A 98 -23.33 1.54 1.48
C CYS A 98 -23.12 3.07 1.39
N GLY A 99 -22.38 3.57 0.40
CA GLY A 99 -22.15 4.99 0.19
C GLY A 99 -21.05 5.63 1.05
N GLU A 100 -20.38 4.89 1.93
CA GLU A 100 -19.21 5.37 2.68
C GLU A 100 -17.96 5.51 1.81
N GLU A 101 -16.95 6.27 2.25
CA GLU A 101 -15.68 6.37 1.52
C GLU A 101 -15.01 5.00 1.39
N GLU A 102 -14.59 4.65 0.18
CA GLU A 102 -14.04 3.33 -0.12
C GLU A 102 -12.53 3.28 0.18
N THR A 103 -12.19 2.75 1.36
CA THR A 103 -10.81 2.44 1.78
C THR A 103 -10.53 0.94 1.66
N MET A 104 -9.26 0.53 1.80
CA MET A 104 -8.94 -0.90 1.77
C MET A 104 -9.51 -1.63 3.00
N GLU A 105 -9.52 -0.96 4.15
CA GLU A 105 -10.16 -1.40 5.38
C GLU A 105 -11.66 -1.58 5.17
N HIS A 106 -12.32 -0.63 4.51
CA HIS A 106 -13.74 -0.71 4.18
C HIS A 106 -14.06 -1.94 3.31
N ILE A 107 -13.32 -2.12 2.22
CA ILE A 107 -13.51 -3.24 1.27
C ILE A 107 -13.33 -4.60 1.93
N LEU A 108 -12.35 -4.72 2.85
CA LEU A 108 -11.96 -6.00 3.42
C LEU A 108 -12.66 -6.33 4.73
N HIS A 109 -13.02 -5.33 5.54
CA HIS A 109 -13.39 -5.54 6.94
C HIS A 109 -14.65 -4.79 7.40
N GLU A 110 -14.96 -3.61 6.85
CA GLU A 110 -15.93 -2.71 7.50
C GLU A 110 -17.27 -2.60 6.75
N CYS A 111 -17.32 -2.91 5.44
CA CYS A 111 -18.55 -2.78 4.66
C CYS A 111 -19.65 -3.75 5.13
N GLN A 112 -20.63 -3.23 5.88
CA GLN A 112 -21.75 -4.03 6.42
C GLN A 112 -22.65 -4.62 5.34
N ASN A 113 -22.74 -3.94 4.20
CA ASN A 113 -23.56 -4.36 3.06
C ASN A 113 -22.82 -5.36 2.16
N SER A 114 -21.56 -5.69 2.47
CA SER A 114 -20.78 -6.67 1.71
C SER A 114 -21.05 -8.10 2.21
N GLU A 115 -21.74 -8.89 1.38
CA GLU A 115 -21.92 -10.32 1.62
C GLU A 115 -20.58 -11.06 1.63
N ALA A 116 -19.61 -10.61 0.83
CA ALA A 116 -18.29 -11.23 0.75
C ALA A 116 -17.55 -11.18 2.08
N ILE A 117 -17.56 -10.03 2.78
CA ILE A 117 -16.97 -9.90 4.13
C ILE A 117 -17.65 -10.87 5.09
N THR A 118 -18.98 -10.88 5.11
CA THR A 118 -19.78 -11.75 6.00
C THR A 118 -19.50 -13.24 5.77
N ILE A 119 -19.33 -13.66 4.52
CA ILE A 119 -19.10 -15.06 4.17
C ILE A 119 -17.65 -15.45 4.43
N ILE A 120 -16.68 -14.68 3.90
CA ILE A 120 -15.26 -15.04 3.92
C ILE A 120 -14.74 -15.09 5.36
N TRP A 121 -15.10 -14.12 6.22
CA TRP A 121 -14.61 -14.10 7.61
C TRP A 121 -15.25 -15.17 8.49
N LYS A 122 -16.41 -15.73 8.11
CA LYS A 122 -16.96 -16.92 8.78
C LYS A 122 -16.22 -18.21 8.43
N LEU A 123 -15.42 -18.21 7.36
CA LEU A 123 -14.65 -19.37 6.90
C LEU A 123 -13.20 -19.38 7.42
N ALA A 124 -12.78 -18.32 8.12
CA ALA A 124 -11.43 -18.14 8.66
C ALA A 124 -11.37 -18.55 10.14
#